data_AF-A0A2K2FYT1-F1
#
_entry.id   AF-A0A2K2FYT1-F1
#
_cell.length_a   1.000
_cell.length_b   1.000
_cell.length_c   1.000
_cell.angle_alpha   90.00
_cell.angle_beta   90.00
_cell.angle_gamma   90.00
#
_symmetry.space_group_name_H-M   'P 1'
#
loop_
_entity.id
_entity.type
_entity.pdbx_description
1 polymer ?
#
loop_
_entity_poly.entity_id
_entity_poly.type
_entity_poly.pdbx_seq_one_letter_code
_entity_poly.pdbx_strand_id
1 'polypeptide(L)' 'MRWVYALVLTFGTAALFGLDAWASWLTSSNSEARAFILSDAFFPMFFGGIAVAVAVMLAAVCLLALIPSRSGRKAPERGN' A
#
# COMPACT_ATOMS: atom_id res chain seq x y z
N MET A 1 -13.39 12.03 -16.70
CA MET A 1 -13.24 12.31 -15.24
C MET A 1 -14.27 11.56 -14.39
N ARG A 2 -15.60 11.79 -14.54
CA ARG A 2 -16.64 11.17 -13.67
C ARG A 2 -16.59 9.62 -13.60
N TRP A 3 -16.35 8.95 -14.72
CA TRP A 3 -16.25 7.49 -14.79
C TRP A 3 -15.04 6.90 -14.06
N VAL A 4 -13.94 7.66 -13.94
CA VAL A 4 -12.74 7.22 -13.22
C VAL A 4 -13.03 7.16 -11.72
N TYR A 5 -13.71 8.16 -11.15
CA TYR A 5 -14.13 8.13 -9.75
C TYR A 5 -15.09 6.99 -9.48
N ALA A 6 -16.05 6.74 -10.37
CA ALA A 6 -16.97 5.62 -10.24
C ALA A 6 -16.24 4.27 -10.24
N LEU A 7 -15.24 4.10 -11.12
CA LEU A 7 -14.38 2.91 -11.14
C LEU A 7 -13.59 2.76 -9.84
N VAL A 8 -12.91 3.82 -9.40
CA VAL A 8 -12.12 3.80 -8.16
C VAL A 8 -12.99 3.47 -6.95
N LEU A 9 -14.18 4.06 -6.86
CA LEU A 9 -15.12 3.76 -5.79
C LEU A 9 -15.60 2.31 -5.86
N THR A 10 -15.98 1.83 -7.04
CA THR A 10 -16.49 0.45 -7.19
C THR A 10 -15.42 -0.58 -6.86
N PHE A 11 -14.20 -0.41 -7.36
CA PHE A 11 -13.08 -1.29 -7.03
C PHE A 11 -12.68 -1.18 -5.57
N GLY A 12 -12.63 0.03 -5.01
CA GLY A 12 -12.33 0.25 -3.59
C GLY A 12 -13.35 -0.44 -2.70
N THR A 13 -14.65 -0.27 -3.00
CA THR A 13 -15.73 -0.92 -2.26
C THR A 13 -15.67 -2.44 -2.40
N ALA A 14 -15.47 -2.97 -3.62
CA ALA A 14 -15.34 -4.41 -3.83
C ALA A 14 -14.13 -5.00 -3.06
N ALA A 15 -13.01 -4.29 -3.02
CA ALA A 15 -11.84 -4.70 -2.25
C ALA A 15 -12.11 -4.71 -0.74
N LEU A 16 -12.83 -3.70 -0.22
CA LEU A 16 -13.20 -3.66 1.20
C LEU A 16 -14.08 -4.84 1.60
N PHE A 17 -15.13 -5.14 0.82
CA PHE A 17 -15.98 -6.31 1.08
C PHE A 17 -15.24 -7.64 0.90
N GLY A 18 -14.34 -7.72 -0.08
CA GLY A 18 -13.50 -8.91 -0.27
C GLY A 18 -12.56 -9.16 0.90
N LEU A 19 -11.93 -8.11 1.43
CA LEU A 19 -11.07 -8.20 2.61
C LEU A 19 -11.85 -8.60 3.86
N ASP A 20 -13.05 -8.05 4.06
CA ASP A 20 -13.93 -8.40 5.19
C ASP A 20 -14.34 -9.87 5.15
N ALA A 21 -14.85 -10.33 3.99
CA ALA A 21 -15.23 -11.73 3.80
C ALA A 21 -14.04 -12.69 3.99
N TRP A 22 -12.87 -12.33 3.47
CA TRP A 22 -11.65 -13.12 3.64
C TRP A 22 -11.19 -13.17 5.10
N ALA A 23 -11.22 -12.04 5.82
CA ALA A 23 -10.86 -12.00 7.23
C ALA A 23 -11.82 -12.83 8.09
N SER A 24 -13.12 -12.77 7.81
CA SER A 24 -14.13 -13.61 8.46
C SER A 24 -13.87 -15.10 8.20
N TRP A 25 -13.57 -15.49 6.96
CA TRP A 25 -13.24 -16.87 6.63
C TRP A 25 -11.94 -17.34 7.29
N LEU A 26 -10.91 -16.48 7.34
CA LEU A 26 -9.61 -16.80 7.94
C LEU A 26 -9.75 -17.06 9.44
N THR A 27 -10.53 -16.24 10.13
CA THR A 27 -10.78 -16.32 11.57
C THR A 27 -11.72 -17.45 11.96
N SER A 28 -12.66 -17.83 11.09
CA SER A 28 -13.52 -19.00 11.31
C SER A 28 -12.77 -20.32 11.07
N SER A 29 -11.84 -20.33 10.11
CA SER A 29 -11.14 -21.56 9.70
C SER A 29 -9.87 -21.84 10.51
N ASN A 30 -9.31 -20.84 11.19
CA ASN A 30 -8.06 -20.97 11.94
C ASN A 30 -8.22 -20.40 13.36
N SER A 31 -8.29 -21.28 14.36
CA SER A 31 -8.37 -20.90 15.77
C SER A 31 -7.16 -20.10 16.25
N GLU A 32 -5.97 -20.39 15.70
CA GLU A 32 -4.73 -19.66 16.01
C GLU A 32 -4.78 -18.21 15.52
N ALA A 33 -5.29 -17.98 14.30
CA ALA A 33 -5.44 -16.63 13.76
C ALA A 33 -6.40 -15.80 14.62
N ARG A 34 -7.50 -16.42 15.06
CA ARG A 34 -8.44 -15.78 15.99
C ARG A 34 -7.81 -15.49 17.35
N ALA A 35 -7.06 -16.44 17.92
CA ALA A 35 -6.38 -16.25 19.20
C ALA A 35 -5.33 -15.14 19.13
N PHE A 36 -4.60 -15.05 18.02
CA PHE A 36 -3.63 -13.99 17.78
C PHE A 36 -4.29 -12.62 17.67
N ILE A 37 -5.39 -12.47 16.91
CA ILE A 37 -6.10 -11.18 16.78
C ILE A 37 -6.64 -10.67 18.12
N LEU A 38 -7.05 -11.59 18.99
CA LEU A 38 -7.53 -11.26 20.34
C LEU A 38 -6.40 -11.03 21.35
N SER A 39 -5.14 -11.27 20.96
CA SER A 39 -4.00 -11.12 21.87
C SER A 39 -3.53 -9.67 21.98
N ASP A 40 -2.93 -9.32 23.11
CA ASP A 40 -2.35 -7.99 23.35
C ASP A 40 -1.18 -7.66 22.39
N ALA A 41 -0.58 -8.68 21.77
CA ALA A 41 0.50 -8.51 20.80
C ALA A 41 0.00 -8.05 19.41
N PHE A 42 -1.30 -8.18 19.13
CA PHE A 42 -1.87 -7.85 17.83
C PHE A 42 -1.71 -6.37 17.48
N PHE A 43 -2.16 -5.47 18.35
CA PHE A 43 -2.15 -4.03 18.07
C PHE A 43 -0.74 -3.46 17.88
N PRO A 44 0.25 -3.77 18.75
CA PRO A 44 1.63 -3.36 18.53
C PRO A 44 2.19 -3.86 17.20
N MET A 45 1.90 -5.12 16.83
CA MET A 45 2.37 -5.69 15.56
C MET A 45 1.68 -5.05 14.35
N PHE A 46 0.36 -4.81 14.44
CA PHE A 46 -0.43 -4.19 13.39
C PHE A 46 0.00 -2.74 13.14
N PHE A 47 0.05 -1.91 14.18
CA PHE A 47 0.49 -0.51 14.05
C PHE A 47 1.97 -0.40 13.71
N GLY A 48 2.82 -1.28 14.25
CA GLY A 48 4.22 -1.36 13.88
C GLY A 48 4.41 -1.70 12.41
N GLY A 49 3.66 -2.68 11.89
CA GLY A 49 3.67 -3.04 10.47
C GLY A 49 3.22 -1.89 9.56
N ILE A 50 2.15 -1.18 9.94
CA ILE A 50 1.69 0.02 9.22
C ILE A 50 2.78 1.10 9.21
N ALA A 51 3.39 1.39 10.35
CA ALA A 51 4.44 2.39 10.45
C ALA A 51 5.64 2.07 9.54
N VAL A 52 6.07 0.80 9.51
CA VAL A 52 7.12 0.34 8.60
C VAL A 52 6.70 0.49 7.14
N ALA A 53 5.48 0.10 6.77
CA ALA A 53 4.99 0.23 5.40
C ALA A 53 4.98 1.69 4.94
N VAL A 54 4.49 2.60 5.79
CA VAL A 54 4.50 4.05 5.53
C VAL A 54 5.94 4.58 5.40
N ALA A 55 6.85 4.16 6.29
CA ALA A 55 8.25 4.57 6.22
C ALA A 55 8.92 4.09 4.92
N VAL A 56 8.63 2.86 4.48
CA VAL A 56 9.13 2.31 3.21
C VAL A 56 8.58 3.07 2.01
N MET A 57 7.28 3.39 1.99
CA MET A 57 6.70 4.20 0.92
C MET A 57 7.31 5.61 0.87
N LEU A 58 7.48 6.26 2.02
CA LEU A 58 8.16 7.55 2.12
C LEU A 58 9.59 7.46 1.61
N ALA A 59 10.35 6.44 2.02
CA ALA A 59 11.71 6.23 1.54
C ALA A 59 11.75 6.02 0.01
N ALA A 60 10.83 5.23 -0.55
CA ALA A 60 10.72 5.01 -1.99
C ALA A 60 10.41 6.32 -2.74
N VAL A 61 9.47 7.12 -2.23
CA VAL A 61 9.15 8.44 -2.80
C VAL A 61 10.35 9.39 -2.71
N CYS A 62 11.04 9.43 -1.58
CA CYS A 62 12.26 10.23 -1.42
C CYS A 62 13.36 9.80 -2.39
N LEU A 63 13.58 8.49 -2.59
CA LEU A 63 14.53 7.99 -3.57
C LEU A 63 14.14 8.42 -4.99
N LEU A 64 12.86 8.34 -5.36
CA LEU A 64 12.39 8.77 -6.68
C LEU A 64 12.48 10.30 -6.88
N ALA A 65 12.27 11.09 -5.83
CA ALA A 65 12.29 12.55 -5.89
C ALA A 65 13.69 13.15 -5.79
N LEU A 66 14.59 12.52 -5.04
CA LEU A 66 15.92 13.04 -4.72
C LEU A 66 17.05 12.42 -5.54
N ILE A 67 16.83 11.28 -6.20
CA ILE A 67 17.78 10.75 -7.18
C ILE A 67 17.57 11.52 -8.50
N PRO A 68 18.53 12.34 -8.95
CA PRO A 68 18.42 13.02 -10.23
C PRO A 68 18.21 11.96 -11.31
N SER A 69 17.16 12.12 -12.12
CA SER A 69 16.95 11.21 -13.24
C SER A 69 18.22 11.22 -14.09
N ARG A 70 18.91 10.08 -14.18
CA ARG A 70 20.03 9.91 -15.13
C ARG A 70 19.49 9.73 -16.55
N SER A 71 18.44 10.48 -16.92
CA SER A 71 18.06 10.66 -18.31
C SER A 71 19.11 11.54 -18.97
N GLY A 72 20.24 10.93 -19.30
CA GLY A 72 21.32 11.48 -20.11
C GLY A 72 20.88 11.74 -21.55
N ARG A 73 19.81 12.50 -21.77
CA ARG A 73 19.62 13.18 -23.04
C ARG A 73 20.52 14.39 -23.00
N LYS A 74 21.79 14.20 -23.39
CA LYS A 74 22.63 15.30 -23.88
C LYS A 74 21.77 16.02 -24.91
N ALA A 75 21.34 17.24 -24.61
CA ALA A 75 20.80 18.11 -25.64
C ALA A 75 21.88 18.19 -26.73
N PRO A 76 21.58 17.89 -28.00
CA PRO A 76 22.57 18.05 -29.05
C PRO A 76 22.93 19.54 -29.09
N GLU A 77 24.24 19.79 -29.02
CA GLU A 77 24.86 21.08 -29.32
C GLU A 77 24.26 21.59 -30.64
N ARG A 78 23.41 22.62 -30.56
CA ARG A 78 23.10 23.44 -31.73
C ARG A 78 23.98 24.66 -31.63
N GLY A 79 25.14 24.58 -32.30
CA GLY A 79 25.86 25.76 -32.71
C GLY A 79 24.94 26.66 -33.53
N ASN A 80 24.79 27.89 -33.05
CA ASN A 80 24.88 29.12 -33.84
C ASN A 80 24.89 30.31 -32.87
#